data_AF-A0A384JJK6-F1
#
_entry.id   AF-A0A384JJK6-F1
#
_cell.length_a   1.000
_cell.length_b   1.000
_cell.length_c   1.000
_cell.angle_alpha   90.00
_cell.angle_beta   90.00
_cell.angle_gamma   90.00
#
_symmetry.space_group_name_H-M   'P 1'
#
loop_
_entity.id
_entity.type
_entity.pdbx_description
1 polymer ?
#
loop_
_entity_poly.entity_id
_entity_poly.type
_entity_poly.pdbx_seq_one_letter_code
_entity_poly.pdbx_strand_id
1 'polypeptide(L)'
;MTSRNWRDELVPNIIDHIAEVDPEAFYAEYPVSTLTYDHGYRKITFGDFASAVDCVAWWMHETLGPAKDFEVLAYIGPNDLRYSALILSAVKSGYLIFPTSPRNSVAAQTNLLGRLKCRTILSPTPRPPEITETLEANPDLRVVEVPNVEDILKNERRCFTFDKTFFKANQEPFVVVHLLVQLDFQSL
;
A
#
# COMPACT_ATOMS: atom_id res chain seq x y z
N MET A 1 -24.56 -18.51 -11.42
CA MET A 1 -23.32 -17.99 -10.79
C MET A 1 -23.31 -18.48 -9.35
N THR A 2 -22.46 -19.44 -9.02
CA THR A 2 -22.28 -19.90 -7.63
C THR A 2 -21.72 -18.73 -6.83
N SER A 3 -22.46 -18.25 -5.82
CA SER A 3 -21.99 -17.18 -4.95
C SER A 3 -20.71 -17.66 -4.23
N ARG A 4 -19.56 -17.11 -4.62
CA ARG A 4 -18.31 -17.31 -3.87
C ARG A 4 -18.54 -16.77 -2.46
N ASN A 5 -18.30 -17.59 -1.43
CA ASN A 5 -18.42 -17.13 -0.05
C ASN A 5 -17.24 -16.21 0.26
N TRP A 6 -17.47 -14.89 0.23
CA TRP A 6 -16.43 -13.89 0.47
C TRP A 6 -15.74 -14.02 1.84
N ARG A 7 -16.38 -14.70 2.80
CA ARG A 7 -15.80 -14.95 4.14
C ARG A 7 -14.62 -15.93 4.12
N ASP A 8 -14.55 -16.79 3.10
CA ASP A 8 -13.51 -17.81 2.94
C ASP A 8 -12.56 -17.45 1.80
N GLU A 9 -12.41 -16.15 1.50
CA GLU A 9 -11.61 -15.67 0.38
C GLU A 9 -10.63 -14.57 0.84
N LEU A 10 -9.51 -14.46 0.15
CA LEU A 10 -8.51 -13.42 0.42
C LEU A 10 -8.88 -12.12 -0.31
N VAL A 11 -8.64 -10.97 0.31
CA VAL A 11 -8.98 -9.66 -0.28
C VAL A 11 -8.42 -9.50 -1.71
N PRO A 12 -7.14 -9.84 -2.02
CA PRO A 12 -6.66 -9.79 -3.40
C PRO A 12 -7.49 -10.63 -4.39
N ASN A 13 -7.90 -11.84 -3.99
CA ASN A 13 -8.73 -12.72 -4.83
C ASN A 13 -10.14 -12.15 -5.05
N ILE A 14 -10.70 -11.45 -4.06
CA ILE A 14 -11.99 -10.76 -4.20
C ILE A 14 -11.87 -9.63 -5.23
N ILE A 15 -10.81 -8.82 -5.15
CA ILE A 15 -10.57 -7.73 -6.12
C ILE A 15 -10.40 -8.29 -7.53
N ASP A 16 -9.56 -9.31 -7.70
CA ASP A 16 -9.34 -9.96 -8.99
C ASP A 16 -10.63 -10.56 -9.56
N HIS A 17 -11.45 -11.19 -8.71
CA HIS A 17 -12.72 -11.77 -9.12
C HIS A 17 -13.74 -10.73 -9.57
N ILE A 18 -13.87 -9.60 -8.86
CA ILE A 18 -14.77 -8.52 -9.29
C ILE A 18 -14.28 -7.94 -10.62
N ALA A 19 -12.99 -7.71 -10.77
CA ALA A 19 -12.41 -7.23 -12.03
C ALA A 19 -12.60 -8.20 -13.21
N GLU A 20 -12.66 -9.51 -12.96
CA GLU A 20 -12.95 -10.52 -13.99
C GLU A 20 -14.43 -10.59 -14.37
N VAL A 21 -15.34 -10.44 -13.40
CA VAL A 21 -16.79 -10.62 -13.60
C VAL A 21 -17.48 -9.33 -14.04
N ASP A 22 -17.10 -8.20 -13.43
CA ASP A 22 -17.65 -6.87 -13.70
C ASP A 22 -16.53 -5.81 -13.61
N PRO A 23 -15.64 -5.74 -14.63
CA PRO A 23 -14.52 -4.80 -14.63
C PRO A 23 -14.95 -3.34 -14.49
N GLU A 24 -16.15 -2.97 -14.95
CA GLU A 24 -16.68 -1.60 -14.93
C GLU A 24 -17.34 -1.21 -13.60
N ALA A 25 -17.44 -2.16 -12.66
CA ALA A 25 -17.95 -1.93 -11.32
C ALA A 25 -17.22 -0.76 -10.67
N PHE A 26 -17.98 0.14 -10.05
CA PHE A 26 -17.44 1.32 -9.39
C PHE A 26 -16.63 0.94 -8.15
N TYR A 27 -15.37 1.38 -8.09
CA TYR A 27 -14.49 1.21 -6.93
C TYR A 27 -14.36 2.51 -6.13
N ALA A 28 -13.94 3.60 -6.79
CA ALA A 28 -13.67 4.88 -6.13
C ALA A 28 -13.75 6.07 -7.10
N GLU A 29 -13.69 7.27 -6.53
CA GLU A 29 -13.44 8.52 -7.25
C GLU A 29 -12.10 9.11 -6.82
N TYR A 30 -11.35 9.66 -7.77
CA TYR A 30 -10.07 10.31 -7.51
C TYR A 30 -10.00 11.68 -8.20
N PRO A 31 -9.48 12.74 -7.57
CA PRO A 31 -9.38 14.05 -8.20
C PRO A 31 -8.66 13.99 -9.54
N VAL A 32 -9.18 14.68 -10.56
CA VAL A 32 -8.51 14.76 -11.86
C VAL A 32 -7.20 15.55 -11.73
N SER A 33 -7.18 16.57 -10.88
CA SER A 33 -6.02 17.40 -10.57
C SER A 33 -5.58 17.21 -9.13
N THR A 34 -4.26 17.16 -8.92
CA THR A 34 -3.64 17.12 -7.58
C THR A 34 -3.58 18.49 -6.92
N LEU A 35 -3.97 19.56 -7.62
CA LEU A 35 -3.85 20.96 -7.16
C LEU A 35 -5.20 21.62 -6.88
N THR A 36 -6.29 21.17 -7.52
CA THR A 36 -7.63 21.74 -7.33
C THR A 36 -8.72 20.71 -7.63
N TYR A 37 -9.88 20.86 -6.99
CA TYR A 37 -11.08 20.06 -7.23
C TYR A 37 -11.96 20.60 -8.36
N ASP A 38 -11.64 21.76 -8.94
CA ASP A 38 -12.45 22.39 -10.00
C ASP A 38 -12.54 21.54 -11.28
N HIS A 39 -11.57 20.65 -11.49
CA HIS A 39 -11.54 19.70 -12.59
C HIS A 39 -12.34 18.42 -12.33
N GLY A 40 -13.03 18.33 -11.19
CA GLY A 40 -13.85 17.19 -10.80
C GLY A 40 -13.04 15.94 -10.45
N TYR A 41 -13.71 14.80 -10.54
CA TYR A 41 -13.20 13.49 -10.15
C TYR A 41 -13.27 12.52 -11.32
N ARG A 42 -12.26 11.67 -11.46
CA ARG A 42 -12.31 10.50 -12.34
C ARG A 42 -12.91 9.33 -11.56
N LYS A 43 -13.74 8.54 -12.25
CA LYS A 43 -14.17 7.24 -11.77
C LYS A 43 -13.00 6.26 -11.90
N ILE A 44 -12.81 5.44 -10.88
CA ILE A 44 -11.92 4.29 -10.87
C ILE A 44 -12.81 3.04 -10.76
N THR A 45 -12.61 2.11 -11.68
CA THR A 45 -13.32 0.83 -11.72
C THR A 45 -12.55 -0.27 -10.97
N PHE A 46 -13.18 -1.41 -10.71
CA PHE A 46 -12.46 -2.58 -10.19
C PHE A 46 -11.44 -3.13 -11.19
N GLY A 47 -11.69 -3.00 -12.50
CA GLY A 47 -10.71 -3.29 -13.55
C GLY A 47 -9.46 -2.42 -13.42
N ASP A 48 -9.64 -1.11 -13.26
CA ASP A 48 -8.53 -0.17 -13.04
C ASP A 48 -7.76 -0.49 -11.75
N PHE A 49 -8.49 -0.76 -10.66
CA PHE A 49 -7.87 -1.01 -9.36
C PHE A 49 -7.11 -2.34 -9.32
N ALA A 50 -7.65 -3.42 -9.89
CA ALA A 50 -6.93 -4.69 -10.02
C ALA A 50 -5.66 -4.53 -10.87
N SER A 51 -5.74 -3.74 -11.95
CA SER A 51 -4.59 -3.41 -12.80
C SER A 51 -3.52 -2.63 -12.04
N ALA A 52 -3.93 -1.65 -11.22
CA ALA A 52 -3.03 -0.87 -10.39
C ALA A 52 -2.34 -1.75 -9.32
N VAL A 53 -3.06 -2.68 -8.68
CA VAL A 53 -2.49 -3.65 -7.72
C VAL A 53 -1.46 -4.54 -8.41
N ASP A 54 -1.77 -5.10 -9.57
CA ASP A 54 -0.82 -5.96 -10.29
C ASP A 54 0.41 -5.18 -10.78
N CYS A 55 0.21 -3.94 -11.27
CA CYS A 55 1.28 -3.04 -11.66
C CYS A 55 2.25 -2.76 -10.50
N VAL A 56 1.71 -2.40 -9.32
CA VAL A 56 2.52 -2.11 -8.14
C VAL A 56 3.19 -3.37 -7.60
N ALA A 57 2.55 -4.55 -7.68
CA ALA A 57 3.18 -5.81 -7.30
C ALA A 57 4.38 -6.17 -8.19
N TRP A 58 4.26 -5.97 -9.51
CA TRP A 58 5.39 -6.12 -10.43
C TRP A 58 6.50 -5.12 -10.13
N TRP A 59 6.15 -3.84 -9.91
CA TRP A 59 7.12 -2.82 -9.53
C TRP A 59 7.86 -3.17 -8.23
N MET A 60 7.17 -3.67 -7.21
CA MET A 60 7.80 -4.15 -5.96
C MET A 60 8.78 -5.28 -6.25
N HIS A 61 8.35 -6.30 -7.01
CA HIS A 61 9.20 -7.43 -7.36
C HIS A 61 10.46 -7.02 -8.14
N GLU A 62 10.30 -6.12 -9.11
CA GLU A 62 11.39 -5.65 -9.98
C GLU A 62 12.36 -4.72 -9.24
N THR A 63 11.88 -3.92 -8.27
CA THR A 63 12.69 -2.90 -7.58
C THR A 63 13.29 -3.37 -6.25
N LEU A 64 12.57 -4.23 -5.53
CA LEU A 64 12.93 -4.72 -4.20
C LEU A 64 13.39 -6.17 -4.21
N GLY A 65 13.06 -6.92 -5.27
CA GLY A 65 13.31 -8.35 -5.38
C GLY A 65 12.19 -9.19 -4.75
N PRO A 66 12.42 -10.50 -4.55
CA PRO A 66 11.50 -11.35 -3.81
C PRO A 66 11.53 -11.00 -2.32
N ALA A 67 10.34 -10.86 -1.72
CA ALA A 67 10.21 -10.64 -0.29
C ALA A 67 10.74 -11.82 0.52
N LYS A 68 11.21 -11.53 1.74
CA LYS A 68 11.62 -12.53 2.74
C LYS A 68 10.78 -12.33 4.00
N ASP A 69 10.07 -13.38 4.41
CA ASP A 69 9.34 -13.44 5.69
C ASP A 69 8.50 -12.19 6.04
N PHE A 70 7.71 -11.68 5.07
CA PHE A 70 6.87 -10.49 5.25
C PHE A 70 7.66 -9.24 5.67
N GLU A 71 8.82 -9.00 5.02
CA GLU A 71 9.62 -7.80 5.23
C GLU A 71 8.75 -6.53 5.20
N VAL A 72 8.93 -5.68 6.22
CA VAL A 72 8.14 -4.47 6.40
C VAL A 72 8.69 -3.35 5.54
N LEU A 73 7.80 -2.72 4.75
CA LEU A 73 8.05 -1.52 3.98
C LEU A 73 7.23 -0.37 4.54
N ALA A 74 7.87 0.72 4.93
CA ALA A 74 7.16 1.89 5.44
C ALA A 74 6.72 2.80 4.30
N TYR A 75 5.43 3.11 4.17
CA TYR A 75 4.97 4.13 3.24
C TYR A 75 4.73 5.45 3.97
N ILE A 76 5.41 6.51 3.52
CA ILE A 76 5.28 7.86 4.09
C ILE A 76 4.78 8.77 2.96
N GLY A 77 3.48 9.02 2.90
CA GLY A 77 2.89 9.76 1.80
C GLY A 77 1.42 10.13 2.02
N PRO A 78 0.82 10.82 1.03
CA PRO A 78 -0.57 11.25 1.08
C PRO A 78 -1.53 10.06 1.11
N ASN A 79 -2.66 10.22 1.80
CA ASN A 79 -3.70 9.20 1.89
C ASN A 79 -4.53 9.17 0.60
N ASP A 80 -4.00 8.50 -0.42
CA ASP A 80 -4.63 8.31 -1.73
C ASP A 80 -4.68 6.83 -2.16
N LEU A 81 -5.06 6.57 -3.41
CA LEU A 81 -5.18 5.24 -4.01
C LEU A 81 -3.97 4.34 -3.75
N ARG A 82 -2.77 4.91 -3.61
CA ARG A 82 -1.54 4.16 -3.35
C ARG A 82 -1.59 3.40 -2.04
N TYR A 83 -2.31 3.86 -1.01
CA TYR A 83 -2.43 3.10 0.25
C TYR A 83 -3.01 1.71 -0.02
N SER A 84 -4.21 1.65 -0.62
CA SER A 84 -4.87 0.38 -0.93
C SER A 84 -4.09 -0.44 -1.94
N ALA A 85 -3.55 0.20 -2.98
CA ALA A 85 -2.75 -0.48 -4.00
C ALA A 85 -1.48 -1.11 -3.40
N LEU A 86 -0.69 -0.36 -2.62
CA LEU A 86 0.52 -0.85 -1.97
C LEU A 86 0.23 -2.00 -1.00
N ILE A 87 -0.82 -1.90 -0.17
CA ILE A 87 -1.17 -2.96 0.79
C ILE A 87 -1.48 -4.26 0.05
N LEU A 88 -2.38 -4.23 -0.94
CA LEU A 88 -2.75 -5.44 -1.66
C LEU A 88 -1.61 -5.99 -2.53
N SER A 89 -0.79 -5.11 -3.10
CA SER A 89 0.40 -5.50 -3.86
C SER A 89 1.43 -6.18 -2.97
N ALA A 90 1.64 -5.67 -1.76
CA ALA A 90 2.53 -6.27 -0.77
C ALA A 90 2.04 -7.65 -0.36
N VAL A 91 0.73 -7.83 -0.13
CA VAL A 91 0.14 -9.15 0.12
C VAL A 91 0.42 -10.11 -1.03
N LYS A 92 0.25 -9.66 -2.29
CA LYS A 92 0.54 -10.49 -3.48
C LYS A 92 2.02 -10.85 -3.59
N SER A 93 2.92 -9.91 -3.27
CA SER A 93 4.37 -10.05 -3.44
C SER A 93 5.11 -10.56 -2.20
N GLY A 94 4.42 -10.78 -1.07
CA GLY A 94 4.97 -11.31 0.17
C GLY A 94 5.62 -10.27 1.09
N TYR A 95 5.40 -8.98 0.86
CA TYR A 95 5.81 -7.88 1.74
C TYR A 95 4.71 -7.49 2.73
N LEU A 96 5.04 -6.64 3.70
CA LEU A 96 4.07 -6.05 4.62
C LEU A 96 4.18 -4.52 4.60
N ILE A 97 3.07 -3.82 4.36
CA ILE A 97 3.06 -2.35 4.40
C ILE A 97 2.83 -1.84 5.81
N PHE A 98 3.64 -0.85 6.19
CA PHE A 98 3.40 0.02 7.33
C PHE A 98 3.14 1.45 6.83
N PRO A 99 1.87 1.88 6.67
CA PRO A 99 1.56 3.25 6.33
C PRO A 99 1.73 4.12 7.58
N THR A 100 2.73 5.00 7.58
CA THR A 100 2.99 5.91 8.70
C THR A 100 2.74 7.35 8.28
N SER A 101 2.13 8.11 9.19
CA SER A 101 1.74 9.50 8.92
C SER A 101 3.00 10.35 8.70
N PRO A 102 3.06 11.17 7.62
CA PRO A 102 4.15 12.12 7.44
C PRO A 102 4.23 13.14 8.59
N ARG A 103 3.16 13.30 9.38
CA ARG A 103 3.10 14.20 10.55
C ARG A 103 3.83 13.68 11.80
N ASN A 104 4.35 12.45 11.79
CA ASN A 104 5.13 11.95 12.92
C ASN A 104 6.48 12.67 12.98
N SER A 105 6.95 13.00 14.19
CA SER A 105 8.29 13.56 14.36
C SER A 105 9.36 12.58 13.89
N VAL A 106 10.54 13.08 13.50
CA VAL A 106 11.69 12.23 13.13
C VAL A 106 12.00 11.19 14.21
N ALA A 107 12.00 11.60 15.48
CA ALA A 107 12.23 10.68 16.60
C ALA A 107 11.18 9.57 16.69
N ALA A 108 9.90 9.90 16.45
CA ALA A 108 8.82 8.92 16.42
C ALA A 108 8.95 7.97 15.22
N GLN A 109 9.26 8.49 14.03
CA GLN A 109 9.51 7.67 12.83
C GLN A 109 10.68 6.70 13.06
N THR A 110 11.83 7.20 13.52
CA THR A 110 13.01 6.39 13.86
C THR A 110 12.65 5.26 14.83
N ASN A 111 11.90 5.57 15.89
CA ASN A 111 11.50 4.58 16.88
C ASN A 111 10.60 3.48 16.28
N LEU A 112 9.60 3.88 15.49
CA LEU A 112 8.66 2.95 14.85
C LEU A 112 9.36 2.05 13.82
N LEU A 113 10.20 2.64 12.96
CA LEU A 113 10.98 1.91 11.96
C LEU A 113 11.93 0.90 12.62
N GLY A 114 12.64 1.32 13.68
CA GLY A 114 13.53 0.45 14.46
C GLY A 114 12.80 -0.72 15.11
N ARG A 115 11.63 -0.48 15.72
CA ARG A 115 10.79 -1.53 16.33
C ARG A 115 10.31 -2.56 15.31
N LEU A 116 10.00 -2.12 14.10
CA LEU A 116 9.55 -2.98 13.00
C LEU A 116 10.71 -3.60 12.20
N LYS A 117 11.97 -3.28 12.54
CA LYS A 117 13.16 -3.63 11.76
C LYS A 117 13.03 -3.21 10.28
N CYS A 118 12.27 -2.15 10.01
CA CYS A 118 12.00 -1.65 8.67
C CYS A 118 13.23 -0.90 8.15
N ARG A 119 13.76 -1.32 7.00
CA ARG A 119 14.97 -0.73 6.37
C ARG A 119 14.68 0.02 5.08
N THR A 120 13.45 -0.06 4.56
CA THR A 120 13.06 0.57 3.31
C THR A 120 11.85 1.48 3.51
N ILE A 121 11.99 2.74 3.13
CA ILE A 121 10.89 3.72 3.04
C ILE A 121 10.45 3.84 1.58
N LEU A 122 9.15 3.68 1.37
CA LEU A 122 8.45 3.98 0.13
C LEU A 122 7.99 5.44 0.17
N SER A 123 8.48 6.25 -0.77
CA SER A 123 8.24 7.70 -0.85
C SER A 123 7.40 8.04 -2.07
N PRO A 124 6.44 8.97 -2.00
CA PRO A 124 5.89 9.62 -3.19
C PRO A 124 6.92 10.57 -3.80
N THR A 125 6.65 11.03 -5.02
CA THR A 125 7.37 12.11 -5.69
C THR A 125 6.41 13.28 -5.93
N PRO A 126 6.77 14.54 -5.57
CA PRO A 126 8.01 14.93 -4.88
C PRO A 126 8.11 14.36 -3.46
N ARG A 127 9.34 14.12 -3.00
CA ARG A 127 9.64 13.58 -1.67
C ARG A 127 9.25 14.58 -0.58
N PRO A 128 8.42 14.19 0.41
CA PRO A 128 8.13 15.02 1.57
C PRO A 128 9.41 15.35 2.37
N PRO A 129 9.58 16.59 2.87
CA PRO A 129 10.75 16.99 3.66
C PRO A 129 11.02 16.08 4.86
N GLU A 130 9.97 15.59 5.51
CA GLU A 130 10.05 14.75 6.72
C GLU A 130 10.75 13.40 6.43
N ILE A 131 10.67 12.90 5.20
CA ILE A 131 11.43 11.71 4.79
C ILE A 131 12.91 12.05 4.72
N THR A 132 13.28 13.21 4.14
CA THR A 132 14.67 13.65 4.06
C THR A 132 15.29 13.79 5.45
N GLU A 133 14.60 14.46 6.37
CA GLU A 133 15.05 14.58 7.77
C GLU A 133 15.19 13.22 8.47
N THR A 134 14.26 12.30 8.19
CA THR A 134 14.33 10.92 8.72
C THR A 134 15.54 10.17 8.19
N LEU A 135 15.94 10.37 6.93
CA LEU A 135 17.15 9.76 6.37
C LEU A 135 18.43 10.34 6.92
N GLU A 136 18.48 11.66 7.15
CA GLU A 136 19.63 12.32 7.78
C GLU A 136 19.88 11.76 9.19
N ALA A 137 18.80 11.48 9.94
CA ALA A 137 18.87 10.85 11.25
C ALA A 137 19.15 9.33 11.21
N ASN A 138 18.89 8.67 10.08
CA ASN A 138 19.01 7.21 9.92
C ASN A 138 19.63 6.86 8.55
N PRO A 139 20.96 7.05 8.39
CA PRO A 139 21.63 6.94 7.10
C PRO A 139 21.67 5.52 6.51
N ASP A 140 21.30 4.51 7.29
CA ASP A 140 21.19 3.11 6.87
C ASP A 140 19.82 2.77 6.23
N LEU A 141 18.85 3.68 6.27
CA LEU A 141 17.57 3.49 5.59
C LEU A 141 17.71 3.70 4.07
N ARG A 142 17.06 2.82 3.32
CA ARG A 142 16.88 2.95 1.87
C ARG A 142 15.57 3.69 1.58
N VAL A 143 15.56 4.58 0.59
CA VAL A 143 14.32 5.13 0.03
C VAL A 143 14.10 4.64 -1.39
N VAL A 144 12.85 4.31 -1.69
CA VAL A 144 12.39 3.91 -3.02
C VAL A 144 11.17 4.75 -3.37
N GLU A 145 11.17 5.31 -4.58
CA GLU A 145 10.08 6.15 -5.06
C GLU A 145 8.96 5.29 -5.65
N VAL A 146 7.76 5.45 -5.09
CA VAL A 146 6.55 4.75 -5.55
C VAL A 146 6.02 5.42 -6.81
N PRO A 147 5.56 4.64 -7.82
CA PRO A 147 4.85 5.18 -8.96
C PRO A 147 3.71 6.12 -8.53
N ASN A 148 3.50 7.18 -9.30
CA ASN A 148 2.39 8.10 -9.03
C ASN A 148 1.04 7.47 -9.43
N VAL A 149 -0.06 8.08 -8.99
CA VAL A 149 -1.42 7.55 -9.22
C VAL A 149 -1.76 7.49 -10.72
N GLU A 150 -1.28 8.43 -11.52
CA GLU A 150 -1.52 8.41 -12.97
C GLU A 150 -0.83 7.23 -13.64
N ASP A 151 0.40 6.94 -13.25
CA ASP A 151 1.18 5.86 -13.83
C ASP A 151 0.55 4.51 -13.51
N ILE A 152 0.16 4.27 -12.25
CA ILE A 152 -0.46 2.98 -11.87
C ILE A 152 -1.84 2.78 -12.51
N LEU A 153 -2.57 3.86 -12.84
CA LEU A 153 -3.88 3.79 -13.48
C LEU A 153 -3.83 3.69 -15.02
N LYS A 154 -2.72 4.05 -15.67
CA LYS A 154 -2.58 4.01 -17.13
C LYS A 154 -2.13 2.65 -17.68
N ASN A 155 -1.77 1.71 -16.81
CA ASN A 155 -1.16 0.46 -17.23
C ASN A 155 -2.20 -0.57 -17.69
N GLU A 156 -1.93 -1.22 -18.82
CA GLU A 156 -2.66 -2.43 -19.20
C GLU A 156 -2.35 -3.55 -18.20
N ARG A 157 -3.38 -4.31 -17.80
CA ARG A 157 -3.25 -5.32 -16.76
C ARG A 157 -2.31 -6.45 -17.17
N ARG A 158 -1.12 -6.49 -16.58
CA ARG A 158 -0.26 -7.67 -16.53
C ARG A 158 -0.48 -8.39 -15.20
N CYS A 159 -1.26 -9.47 -15.21
CA CYS A 159 -1.61 -10.22 -13.99
C CYS A 159 -0.36 -10.59 -13.17
N PHE A 160 -0.38 -10.26 -11.87
CA PHE A 160 0.62 -10.75 -10.91
C PHE A 160 0.06 -12.00 -10.26
N THR A 161 0.76 -13.13 -10.41
CA THR A 161 0.24 -14.43 -9.96
C THR A 161 0.14 -14.48 -8.44
N PHE A 162 -1.04 -14.81 -7.91
CA PHE A 162 -1.30 -14.96 -6.48
C PHE A 162 -2.25 -16.13 -6.24
N ASP A 163 -1.69 -17.32 -6.01
CA ASP A 163 -2.45 -18.57 -5.94
C ASP A 163 -2.75 -19.02 -4.50
N LYS A 164 -2.64 -18.11 -3.52
CA LYS A 164 -2.90 -18.45 -2.12
C LYS A 164 -4.42 -18.61 -1.90
N THR A 165 -4.76 -19.68 -1.21
CA THR A 165 -6.12 -19.94 -0.71
C THR A 165 -6.27 -19.36 0.70
N PHE A 166 -7.47 -18.98 1.11
CA PHE A 166 -7.75 -18.53 2.49
C PHE A 166 -7.20 -19.48 3.56
N PHE A 167 -7.36 -20.80 3.42
CA PHE A 167 -6.83 -21.78 4.38
C PHE A 167 -5.32 -21.66 4.63
N LYS A 168 -4.55 -21.33 3.58
CA LYS A 168 -3.08 -21.21 3.66
C LYS A 168 -2.63 -19.87 4.23
N ALA A 169 -3.40 -18.80 4.03
CA ALA A 169 -2.96 -17.43 4.28
C ALA A 169 -3.75 -16.68 5.38
N ASN A 170 -4.77 -17.29 6.00
CA ASN A 170 -5.62 -16.59 6.98
C ASN A 170 -4.90 -16.15 8.28
N GLN A 171 -3.70 -16.67 8.55
CA GLN A 171 -2.84 -16.24 9.66
C GLN A 171 -1.66 -15.37 9.21
N GLU A 172 -1.53 -15.08 7.91
CA GLU A 172 -0.47 -14.20 7.41
C GLU A 172 -0.80 -12.73 7.74
N PRO A 173 0.22 -11.90 8.03
CA PRO A 173 -0.01 -10.49 8.32
C PRO A 173 -0.50 -9.75 7.06
N PHE A 174 -1.46 -8.83 7.26
CA PHE A 174 -2.05 -8.06 6.16
C PHE A 174 -1.46 -6.64 6.04
N VAL A 175 -1.41 -5.92 7.16
CA VAL A 175 -0.89 -4.54 7.26
C VAL A 175 -0.44 -4.27 8.69
N VAL A 176 0.59 -3.46 8.88
CA VAL A 176 0.95 -2.93 10.21
C VAL A 176 0.29 -1.57 10.38
N VAL A 177 -0.41 -1.35 11.50
CA VAL A 177 -0.97 -0.04 11.84
C VAL A 177 -0.47 0.38 13.20
N HIS A 178 0.03 1.61 13.30
CA HIS A 178 0.32 2.22 14.59
C HIS A 178 -0.89 3.00 15.07
N LEU A 179 -1.40 2.64 16.26
CA LEU A 179 -2.45 3.37 16.95
C LEU A 179 -1.81 4.33 17.94
N LEU A 180 -2.34 5.55 18.06
CA LEU A 180 -1.95 6.46 19.13
C LEU A 180 -2.31 5.81 20.47
N VAL A 181 -1.30 5.61 21.33
CA VAL A 181 -1.53 5.31 22.74
C VAL A 181 -1.25 6.59 23.51
N GLN A 182 -2.28 7.39 23.74
CA GLN A 182 -2.23 8.43 24.76
C GLN A 182 -2.82 7.84 26.03
N LEU A 183 -2.00 7.10 26.78
CA LEU A 183 -2.34 6.73 28.15
C LEU A 183 -1.81 7.83 29.06
N ASP A 184 -2.62 8.89 29.23
CA ASP A 184 -2.44 9.82 30.34
C ASP A 184 -2.82 9.10 31.64
N PHE A 185 -1.89 8.34 32.21
CA PHE A 185 -1.95 7.97 33.63
C PHE A 185 -1.30 9.09 34.45
N GLN A 186 -1.97 10.23 34.54
CA GLN A 186 -1.84 11.12 35.68
C GLN A 186 -3.14 11.08 36.49
N SER A 187 -3.29 10.03 37.30
CA SER A 187 -4.00 10.02 38.60
C SER A 187 -4.33 8.58 39.01
N LEU A 188 -3.40 7.97 39.76
CA LEU A 188 -3.70 7.04 40.85
C LEU A 188 -2.73 7.38 41.99
#